data_AF-A0A7S1HPL8-F1
#
_entry.id   AF-A0A7S1HPL8-F1
#
_cell.length_a   1.000
_cell.length_b   1.000
_cell.length_c   1.000
_cell.angle_alpha   90.00
_cell.angle_beta   90.00
_cell.angle_gamma   90.00
#
_symmetry.space_group_name_H-M   'P 1'
#
loop_
_entity.id
_entity.type
_entity.pdbx_description
1 polymer ?
#
loop_
_entity_poly.entity_id
_entity_poly.type
_entity_poly.pdbx_seq_one_letter_code
_entity_poly.pdbx_strand_id
1 'polypeptide(L)'
;RYATHQNALMGKLMVLQPSEVFETWMKRESDLVQATSEAYGEVFVLEQALATLAGKLASAQAKEVVSKIAALYALDCIRRDLAWYLCEGLVGRDQAADVQERVEGLCRDLVPSIPSLLNAFEIPALLVDTTPIAGDWVKFYERA
;
A
#
# COMPACT_ATOMS: atom_id res chain seq x y z
N ARG A 1 -9.45 -0.07 -10.99
CA ARG A 1 -9.22 1.35 -10.63
C ARG A 1 -8.25 2.04 -11.57
N TYR A 2 -6.98 1.62 -11.63
CA TYR A 2 -5.95 2.25 -12.48
C TYR A 2 -6.37 2.42 -13.95
N ALA A 3 -6.75 1.34 -14.64
CA ALA A 3 -7.13 1.41 -16.06
C ALA A 3 -8.27 2.39 -16.32
N THR A 4 -9.26 2.46 -15.42
CA THR A 4 -10.39 3.39 -15.51
C THR A 4 -9.90 4.85 -15.43
N HIS A 5 -9.08 5.17 -14.43
CA HIS A 5 -8.54 6.53 -14.27
C HIS A 5 -7.57 6.91 -15.39
N GLN A 6 -6.71 5.98 -15.81
CA GLN A 6 -5.79 6.18 -16.93
C GLN A 6 -6.56 6.49 -18.23
N ASN A 7 -7.60 5.71 -18.55
CA ASN A 7 -8.40 5.93 -19.75
C ASN A 7 -9.13 7.28 -19.70
N ALA A 8 -9.69 7.65 -18.55
CA ALA A 8 -10.34 8.93 -18.36
C ALA A 8 -9.35 10.10 -18.52
N LEU A 9 -8.18 10.01 -17.89
CA LEU A 9 -7.14 11.04 -17.97
C LEU A 9 -6.61 11.19 -19.41
N MET A 10 -6.28 10.07 -20.06
CA MET A 10 -5.84 10.07 -21.46
C MET A 10 -6.88 10.68 -22.37
N GLY A 11 -8.16 10.30 -22.24
CA GLY A 11 -9.24 10.86 -23.04
C GLY A 11 -9.34 12.39 -22.91
N LYS A 12 -9.17 12.93 -21.70
CA LYS A 12 -9.19 14.38 -21.46
C LYS A 12 -7.97 15.09 -22.02
N LEU A 13 -6.77 14.49 -21.93
CA LEU A 13 -5.54 15.12 -22.38
C LEU A 13 -5.34 15.07 -23.90
N MET A 14 -5.82 14.01 -24.56
CA MET A 14 -5.63 13.81 -26.00
C MET A 14 -6.29 14.86 -26.89
N VAL A 15 -7.27 15.59 -26.38
CA VAL A 15 -8.02 16.61 -27.14
C VAL A 15 -7.48 18.03 -26.93
N LEU A 16 -6.49 18.21 -26.04
CA LEU A 16 -5.98 19.53 -25.66
C LEU A 16 -4.90 20.03 -26.63
N GLN A 17 -4.86 21.34 -26.82
CA GLN A 17 -3.68 21.99 -27.40
C GLN A 17 -2.55 22.07 -26.35
N PRO A 18 -1.27 22.10 -26.77
CA PRO A 18 -0.13 22.17 -25.83
C PRO A 18 -0.23 23.30 -24.80
N SER A 19 -0.80 24.45 -25.18
CA SER A 19 -1.00 25.60 -24.29
C SER A 19 -2.00 25.35 -23.16
N GLU A 20 -2.93 24.40 -23.35
CA GLU A 20 -4.02 24.11 -22.42
C GLU A 20 -3.67 22.99 -21.42
N VAL A 21 -2.60 22.22 -21.72
CA VAL A 21 -2.21 21.04 -20.93
C VAL A 21 -1.93 21.42 -19.49
N PHE A 22 -1.11 22.46 -19.25
CA PHE A 22 -0.73 22.83 -17.88
C PHE A 22 -1.94 23.23 -17.04
N GLU A 23 -2.82 24.08 -17.59
CA GLU A 23 -4.01 24.53 -16.88
C GLU A 23 -4.94 23.36 -16.56
N THR A 24 -5.20 22.50 -17.55
CA THR A 24 -6.10 21.36 -17.37
C THR A 24 -5.52 20.36 -16.38
N TRP A 25 -4.26 19.96 -16.56
CA TRP A 25 -3.56 19.02 -15.68
C TRP A 25 -3.48 19.54 -14.24
N MET A 26 -3.02 20.79 -14.04
CA MET A 26 -2.74 21.31 -12.70
C MET A 26 -3.98 21.84 -11.98
N LYS A 27 -4.96 22.39 -12.70
CA LYS A 27 -6.08 23.14 -12.08
C LYS A 27 -7.45 22.50 -12.24
N ARG A 28 -7.68 21.74 -13.32
CA ARG A 28 -9.01 21.17 -13.62
C ARG A 28 -9.09 19.69 -13.28
N GLU A 29 -8.00 18.96 -13.51
CA GLU A 29 -7.93 17.50 -13.44
C GLU A 29 -6.91 17.00 -12.41
N SER A 30 -6.50 17.86 -11.47
CA SER A 30 -5.48 17.51 -10.47
C SER A 30 -5.86 16.27 -9.67
N ASP A 31 -7.12 16.14 -9.27
CA ASP A 31 -7.62 14.98 -8.54
C ASP A 31 -7.53 13.71 -9.38
N LEU A 32 -7.90 13.77 -10.65
CA LEU A 32 -7.82 12.62 -11.56
C LEU A 32 -6.37 12.22 -11.83
N VAL A 33 -5.45 13.19 -11.95
CA VAL A 33 -4.01 12.95 -12.08
C VAL A 33 -3.47 12.23 -10.85
N GLN A 34 -3.80 12.72 -9.65
CA GLN A 34 -3.36 12.15 -8.38
C GLN A 34 -3.94 10.75 -8.18
N ALA A 35 -5.25 10.57 -8.41
CA ALA A 35 -5.91 9.27 -8.32
C ALA A 35 -5.35 8.25 -9.33
N THR A 36 -5.02 8.68 -10.55
CA THR A 36 -4.36 7.82 -11.55
C THR A 36 -2.98 7.39 -11.07
N SER A 37 -2.22 8.32 -10.52
CA SER A 37 -0.86 8.09 -10.03
C SER A 37 -0.83 7.17 -8.80
N GLU A 38 -1.75 7.37 -7.86
CA GLU A 38 -1.91 6.50 -6.69
C GLU A 38 -2.33 5.09 -7.11
N ALA A 39 -3.35 4.96 -7.97
CA ALA A 39 -3.80 3.66 -8.46
C ALA A 39 -2.71 2.92 -9.26
N TYR A 40 -1.87 3.64 -10.01
CA TYR A 40 -0.70 3.06 -10.66
C TYR A 40 0.32 2.56 -9.63
N GLY A 41 0.63 3.37 -8.62
CA GLY A 41 1.55 3.00 -7.55
C GLY A 41 1.10 1.72 -6.84
N GLU A 42 -0.19 1.58 -6.57
CA GLU A 42 -0.74 0.36 -5.96
C GLU A 42 -0.59 -0.89 -6.81
N VAL A 43 -0.90 -0.78 -8.11
CA VAL A 43 -0.72 -1.89 -9.05
C VAL A 43 0.76 -2.26 -9.13
N PHE A 44 1.64 -1.27 -9.28
CA PHE A 44 3.07 -1.49 -9.37
C PHE A 44 3.63 -2.19 -8.13
N VAL A 45 3.28 -1.72 -6.93
CA VAL A 45 3.73 -2.35 -5.67
C VAL A 45 3.25 -3.79 -5.57
N LEU A 46 1.98 -4.05 -5.90
CA LEU A 46 1.43 -5.41 -5.84
C LEU A 46 2.08 -6.34 -6.87
N GLU A 47 2.31 -5.88 -8.09
CA GLU A 47 3.02 -6.64 -9.13
C GLU A 47 4.45 -6.99 -8.70
N GLN A 48 5.18 -6.04 -8.12
CA GLN A 48 6.54 -6.30 -7.62
C GLN A 48 6.54 -7.26 -6.43
N ALA A 49 5.54 -7.18 -5.54
CA ALA A 49 5.38 -8.11 -4.44
C ALA A 49 5.13 -9.54 -4.94
N LEU A 50 4.22 -9.72 -5.91
CA LEU A 50 3.91 -11.01 -6.52
C LEU A 50 5.12 -11.59 -7.28
N ALA A 51 5.83 -10.76 -8.05
CA ALA A 51 7.05 -11.18 -8.74
C ALA A 51 8.15 -11.64 -7.76
N THR A 52 8.26 -10.96 -6.61
CA THR A 52 9.20 -11.33 -5.54
C THR A 52 8.82 -12.67 -4.90
N LEU A 53 7.53 -12.87 -4.60
CA LEU A 53 6.99 -14.13 -4.08
C LEU A 53 7.22 -15.31 -5.04
N ALA A 54 7.12 -15.07 -6.34
CA ALA A 54 7.26 -16.10 -7.37
C ALA A 54 8.69 -16.66 -7.49
N GLY A 55 9.74 -15.87 -7.20
CA GLY A 55 11.10 -16.30 -7.57
C GLY A 55 12.27 -15.78 -6.73
N LYS A 56 12.08 -14.83 -5.79
CA LYS A 56 13.20 -14.20 -5.09
C LYS A 56 13.38 -14.66 -3.64
N LEU A 57 12.38 -15.31 -3.06
CA LEU A 57 12.40 -15.71 -1.66
C LEU A 57 12.93 -17.14 -1.49
N ALA A 58 13.97 -17.27 -0.65
CA ALA A 58 14.68 -18.53 -0.45
C ALA A 58 13.98 -19.49 0.53
N SER A 59 13.31 -18.98 1.57
CA SER A 59 12.68 -19.82 2.61
C SER A 59 11.16 -19.85 2.51
N ALA A 60 10.56 -20.98 2.88
CA ALA A 60 9.10 -21.12 2.96
C ALA A 60 8.48 -20.13 3.96
N GLN A 61 9.16 -19.91 5.09
CA GLN A 61 8.72 -18.94 6.10
C GLN A 61 8.73 -17.50 5.57
N ALA A 62 9.78 -17.10 4.83
CA ALA A 62 9.80 -15.77 4.21
C ALA A 62 8.67 -15.62 3.17
N LYS A 63 8.41 -16.66 2.37
CA LYS A 63 7.28 -16.66 1.44
C LYS A 63 5.95 -16.49 2.14
N GLU A 64 5.73 -17.19 3.25
CA GLU A 64 4.49 -17.09 4.02
C GLU A 64 4.28 -15.67 4.58
N VAL A 65 5.29 -15.11 5.24
CA VAL A 65 5.22 -13.77 5.84
C VAL A 65 5.02 -12.70 4.77
N VAL A 66 5.79 -12.74 3.68
CA VAL A 66 5.66 -11.78 2.57
C VAL A 66 4.31 -11.94 1.86
N SER A 67 3.76 -13.15 1.77
CA SER A 67 2.42 -13.37 1.20
C SER A 67 1.34 -12.71 2.04
N LYS A 68 1.44 -12.81 3.38
CA LYS A 68 0.53 -12.14 4.32
C LYS A 68 0.64 -10.62 4.21
N ILE A 69 1.85 -10.07 4.09
CA ILE A 69 2.07 -8.62 3.89
C ILE A 69 1.48 -8.16 2.55
N ALA A 70 1.70 -8.91 1.47
CA ALA A 70 1.15 -8.58 0.15
C ALA A 70 -0.38 -8.63 0.15
N ALA A 71 -0.97 -9.64 0.81
CA ALA A 71 -2.42 -9.74 0.99
C ALA A 71 -2.99 -8.60 1.82
N LEU A 72 -2.30 -8.22 2.92
CA LEU A 72 -2.68 -7.11 3.77
C LEU A 72 -2.66 -5.79 2.99
N TYR A 73 -1.59 -5.56 2.21
CA TYR A 73 -1.48 -4.40 1.34
C TYR A 73 -2.62 -4.33 0.32
N ALA A 74 -2.88 -5.42 -0.40
CA ALA A 74 -3.96 -5.48 -1.39
C ALA A 74 -5.35 -5.22 -0.77
N LEU A 75 -5.63 -5.82 0.39
CA LEU A 75 -6.88 -5.60 1.11
C LEU A 75 -7.00 -4.18 1.64
N ASP A 76 -5.89 -3.56 2.09
CA ASP A 76 -5.92 -2.17 2.52
C ASP A 76 -6.21 -1.21 1.36
N CYS A 77 -5.62 -1.43 0.18
CA CYS A 77 -5.96 -0.68 -1.03
C CYS A 77 -7.46 -0.82 -1.39
N ILE A 78 -8.01 -2.05 -1.33
CA ILE A 78 -9.44 -2.28 -1.55
C ILE A 78 -10.28 -1.56 -0.48
N ARG A 79 -9.85 -1.60 0.78
CA ARG A 79 -10.55 -0.99 1.91
C ARG A 79 -10.66 0.53 1.76
N ARG A 80 -9.58 1.21 1.35
CA ARG A 80 -9.56 2.68 1.15
C ARG A 80 -10.54 3.12 0.06
N ASP A 81 -10.70 2.32 -0.99
CA ASP A 81 -11.58 2.62 -2.13
C ASP A 81 -12.80 1.71 -2.22
N LEU A 82 -13.26 1.17 -1.09
CA LEU A 82 -14.26 0.10 -1.06
C LEU A 82 -15.57 0.51 -1.75
N ALA A 83 -15.98 1.77 -1.60
CA ALA A 83 -17.14 2.32 -2.28
C ALA A 83 -17.00 2.28 -3.81
N TRP A 84 -15.81 2.59 -4.35
CA TRP A 84 -15.55 2.51 -5.78
C TRP A 84 -15.66 1.07 -6.28
N TYR A 85 -15.01 0.13 -5.59
CA TYR A 85 -15.05 -1.30 -5.96
C TYR A 85 -16.47 -1.90 -5.86
N LEU A 86 -17.28 -1.45 -4.90
CA LEU A 86 -18.70 -1.80 -4.79
C LEU A 86 -19.52 -1.25 -5.96
N CYS A 87 -19.35 0.03 -6.29
CA CYS A 87 -20.07 0.68 -7.39
C CYS A 87 -19.76 0.04 -8.76
N GLU A 88 -18.51 -0.38 -8.98
CA GLU A 88 -18.07 -1.06 -10.20
C GLU A 88 -18.44 -2.56 -10.22
N GLY A 89 -19.02 -3.10 -9.13
CA GLY A 89 -19.38 -4.51 -9.01
C GLY A 89 -18.19 -5.47 -8.93
N LEU A 90 -16.99 -4.96 -8.62
CA LEU A 90 -15.75 -5.75 -8.49
C LEU A 90 -15.63 -6.42 -7.12
N VAL A 91 -16.31 -5.87 -6.11
CA VAL A 91 -16.43 -6.45 -4.77
C VAL A 91 -17.91 -6.53 -4.42
N GLY A 92 -18.37 -7.72 -4.02
CA GLY A 92 -19.75 -7.95 -3.58
C GLY A 92 -20.02 -7.39 -2.18
N ARG A 93 -21.31 -7.23 -1.82
CA ARG A 93 -21.71 -6.73 -0.48
C ARG A 93 -21.09 -7.54 0.66
N ASP A 94 -21.16 -8.87 0.60
CA ASP A 94 -20.65 -9.73 1.67
C ASP A 94 -19.12 -9.63 1.76
N GLN A 95 -18.44 -9.63 0.61
CA GLN A 95 -16.99 -9.42 0.57
C GLN A 95 -16.60 -8.07 1.16
N ALA A 96 -17.36 -7.00 0.87
CA ALA A 96 -17.12 -5.67 1.40
C ALA A 96 -17.33 -5.59 2.92
N ALA A 97 -18.34 -6.29 3.44
CA ALA A 97 -18.57 -6.39 4.88
C ALA A 97 -17.39 -7.09 5.61
N ASP A 98 -16.76 -8.06 4.95
CA ASP A 98 -15.66 -8.85 5.51
C ASP A 98 -14.27 -8.18 5.40
N VAL A 99 -14.11 -7.13 4.60
CA VAL A 99 -12.77 -6.54 4.32
C VAL A 99 -12.06 -6.14 5.61
N GLN A 100 -12.77 -5.47 6.53
CA GLN A 100 -12.18 -5.01 7.79
C GLN A 100 -11.72 -6.17 8.66
N GLU A 101 -12.55 -7.21 8.82
CA GLU A 101 -12.20 -8.40 9.60
C GLU A 101 -10.98 -9.12 9.03
N ARG A 102 -10.88 -9.22 7.69
CA ARG A 102 -9.73 -9.83 7.01
C ARG A 102 -8.44 -9.04 7.23
N VAL A 103 -8.50 -7.71 7.16
CA VAL A 103 -7.36 -6.82 7.47
C VAL A 103 -6.89 -7.06 8.90
N GLU A 104 -7.80 -7.07 9.87
CA GLU A 104 -7.47 -7.30 11.28
C GLU A 104 -6.93 -8.71 11.53
N GLY A 105 -7.49 -9.72 10.86
CA GLY A 105 -7.00 -11.09 10.90
C GLY A 105 -5.55 -11.20 10.43
N LEU A 106 -5.23 -10.60 9.28
CA LEU A 106 -3.86 -10.58 8.77
C LEU A 106 -2.90 -9.83 9.70
N CYS A 107 -3.32 -8.71 10.28
CA CYS A 107 -2.53 -8.01 11.29
C CYS A 107 -2.22 -8.92 12.48
N ARG A 108 -3.22 -9.64 13.02
CA ARG A 108 -3.02 -10.61 14.12
C ARG A 108 -2.06 -11.74 13.73
N ASP A 109 -2.21 -12.29 12.53
CA ASP A 109 -1.36 -13.38 12.03
C ASP A 109 0.08 -12.95 11.78
N LEU A 110 0.32 -11.66 11.54
CA LEU A 110 1.64 -11.09 11.34
C LEU A 110 2.35 -10.75 12.66
N VAL A 111 1.64 -10.53 13.77
CA VAL A 111 2.22 -10.17 15.07
C VAL A 111 3.39 -11.08 15.48
N PRO A 112 3.29 -12.42 15.41
CA PRO A 112 4.39 -13.31 15.77
C PRO A 112 5.64 -13.15 14.89
N SER A 113 5.49 -12.61 13.67
CA SER A 113 6.58 -12.43 12.70
C SER A 113 7.24 -11.06 12.79
N ILE A 114 6.67 -10.10 13.53
CA ILE A 114 7.19 -8.72 13.65
C ILE A 114 8.66 -8.68 14.10
N PRO A 115 9.09 -9.41 15.14
CA PRO A 115 10.50 -9.37 15.56
C PRO A 115 11.46 -9.79 14.44
N SER A 116 11.13 -10.87 13.73
CA SER A 116 11.94 -11.35 12.60
C SER A 116 11.94 -10.38 11.42
N LEU A 117 10.80 -9.73 11.14
CA LEU A 117 10.69 -8.71 10.10
C LEU A 117 11.54 -7.47 10.41
N LEU A 118 11.46 -6.96 11.65
CA LEU A 118 12.26 -5.82 12.07
C LEU A 118 13.75 -6.13 12.03
N ASN A 119 14.16 -7.32 12.49
CA ASN A 119 15.54 -7.77 12.40
C ASN A 119 16.03 -7.87 10.96
N ALA A 120 15.17 -8.24 10.00
CA ALA A 120 15.53 -8.36 8.59
C ALA A 120 15.84 -7.02 7.90
N PHE A 121 15.43 -5.88 8.48
CA PHE A 121 15.85 -4.57 7.99
C PHE A 121 17.30 -4.22 8.34
N GLU A 122 17.93 -5.00 9.23
CA GLU A 122 19.31 -4.81 9.68
C GLU A 122 19.60 -3.35 10.10
N ILE A 123 18.63 -2.74 10.79
CA ILE A 123 18.75 -1.36 11.28
C ILE A 123 19.91 -1.29 12.28
N PRO A 124 20.92 -0.43 12.06
CA PRO A 124 22.05 -0.30 12.98
C PRO A 124 21.59 0.00 14.41
N ALA A 125 22.13 -0.72 15.40
CA ALA A 125 21.77 -0.59 16.81
C ALA A 125 21.88 0.86 17.32
N LEU A 126 22.90 1.61 16.86
CA LEU A 126 23.06 3.02 17.19
C LEU A 126 21.82 3.87 16.85
N LEU A 127 21.14 3.58 15.73
CA LEU A 127 19.93 4.31 15.34
C LEU A 127 18.73 3.94 16.22
N VAL A 128 18.66 2.69 16.68
CA VAL A 128 17.61 2.23 17.61
C VAL A 128 17.83 2.85 18.99
N ASP A 129 19.07 2.81 19.50
CA ASP A 129 19.42 3.30 20.84
C ASP A 129 19.30 4.82 20.98
N THR A 130 19.51 5.56 19.89
CA THR A 130 19.35 7.03 19.86
C THR A 130 17.91 7.47 19.65
N THR A 131 16.99 6.53 19.36
CA THR A 131 15.57 6.82 19.14
C THR A 131 14.77 6.46 20.40
N PRO A 132 14.30 7.43 21.20
CA PRO A 132 13.71 7.14 22.53
C PRO A 132 12.51 6.19 22.48
N ILE A 133 11.65 6.33 21.47
CA ILE A 133 10.45 5.49 21.30
C ILE A 133 10.77 4.04 20.88
N ALA A 134 11.98 3.78 20.37
CA ALA A 134 12.40 2.45 19.94
C ALA A 134 12.98 1.61 21.10
N GLY A 135 13.42 2.26 22.18
CA GLY A 135 13.90 1.63 23.41
C GLY A 135 12.94 1.78 24.59
N ASP A 136 13.48 1.74 25.79
CA ASP A 136 12.73 2.06 27.01
C ASP A 136 12.66 3.58 27.16
N TRP A 137 11.64 4.19 26.53
CA TRP A 137 11.45 5.63 26.52
C TRP A 137 11.31 6.21 27.94
N VAL A 138 10.76 5.45 28.89
CA VAL A 138 10.66 5.86 30.30
C VAL A 138 12.06 6.00 30.90
N LYS A 139 12.88 4.95 30.79
CA LYS A 139 14.28 5.00 31.27
C LYS A 139 15.14 6.04 30.55
N PHE A 140 14.84 6.34 29.29
CA PHE A 140 15.58 7.35 28.52
C PHE A 140 15.42 8.74 29.15
N TYR A 141 14.19 9.13 29.51
CA TYR A 141 13.92 10.44 30.13
C TYR A 141 14.26 10.52 31.61
N GLU A 142 14.40 9.39 32.32
CA GLU A 142 14.92 9.36 33.70
C GLU A 142 16.42 9.70 33.79
N ARG A 143 17.15 9.67 32.67
CA ARG A 143 18.61 9.93 32.61
C ARG A 143 18.99 11.35 32.19
N ALA A 144 18.01 12.19 31.85
CA ALA A 144 18.18 13.58 31.40
C ALA A 144 17.86 14.55 32.54
#